data_AF-A0A7Z9S585-F1
#
_entry.id   AF-A0A7Z9S585-F1
#
_cell.length_a   1.000
_cell.length_b   1.000
_cell.length_c   1.000
_cell.angle_alpha   90.00
_cell.angle_beta   90.00
_cell.angle_gamma   90.00
#
_symmetry.space_group_name_H-M   'P 1'
#
loop_
_entity.id
_entity.type
_entity.pdbx_description
1 polymer ?
#
loop_
_entity_poly.entity_id
_entity_poly.type
_entity_poly.pdbx_seq_one_letter_code
_entity_poly.pdbx_strand_id
1 'polypeptide(L)' 'MASLSFHHETLSSNPLDIVEQLVESNDWPFDRRGDDEIAFQVPGSWCDYSIFFAWNEEVGAVHFSCAFDMRV' A
#
# COMPACT_ATOMS: atom_id res chain seq x y z
N MET A 1 -25.83 8.07 -7.59
CA MET A 1 -24.66 8.22 -8.48
C MET A 1 -23.48 8.56 -7.60
N ALA A 2 -22.73 7.56 -7.13
CA ALA A 2 -21.54 7.82 -6.33
C ALA A 2 -20.46 8.36 -7.27
N SER A 3 -20.27 9.67 -7.26
CA SER A 3 -19.13 10.30 -7.92
C SER A 3 -17.91 9.96 -7.07
N LEU A 4 -17.00 9.12 -7.59
CA LEU A 4 -15.65 9.05 -7.03
C LEU A 4 -14.96 10.37 -7.36
N SER A 5 -15.02 11.31 -6.44
CA SER A 5 -14.19 12.50 -6.47
C SER A 5 -12.76 12.04 -6.25
N PHE A 6 -11.96 12.01 -7.32
CA PHE A 6 -10.51 11.87 -7.22
C PHE A 6 -9.99 13.15 -6.55
N HIS A 7 -9.91 13.13 -5.22
CA HIS A 7 -9.17 14.10 -4.47
C HIS A 7 -7.69 13.87 -4.77
N HIS A 8 -7.18 14.56 -5.79
CA HIS A 8 -5.74 14.75 -5.94
C HIS A 8 -5.32 15.77 -4.88
N GLU A 9 -5.25 15.33 -3.62
CA GLU A 9 -4.51 16.08 -2.61
C GLU A 9 -3.06 16.12 -3.11
N THR A 10 -2.62 17.32 -3.47
CA THR A 10 -1.23 17.64 -3.78
C THR A 10 -0.43 17.59 -2.49
N LEU A 11 -0.36 16.43 -1.87
CA LEU A 11 0.58 16.18 -0.79
C LEU A 11 1.90 15.87 -1.48
N SER A 12 2.83 16.81 -1.39
CA SER A 12 4.26 16.67 -1.75
C SER A 12 4.97 15.64 -0.85
N SER A 13 4.26 14.62 -0.40
CA SER A 13 4.63 13.66 0.61
C SER A 13 4.58 12.28 -0.04
N ASN A 14 5.52 11.43 0.33
CA ASN A 14 5.83 10.17 -0.31
C ASN A 14 4.53 9.39 -0.67
N PRO A 15 4.38 8.81 -1.88
CA PRO A 15 3.16 8.07 -2.23
C PRO A 15 2.88 6.88 -1.31
N LEU A 16 3.87 6.41 -0.55
CA LEU A 16 3.68 5.41 0.50
C LEU A 16 2.89 5.92 1.70
N ASP A 17 2.79 7.24 1.92
CA ASP A 17 2.03 7.82 3.02
C ASP A 17 0.51 7.57 2.84
N ILE A 18 0.03 7.58 1.59
CA ILE A 18 -1.36 7.19 1.27
C ILE A 18 -1.60 5.71 1.59
N VAL A 19 -0.60 4.87 1.29
CA VAL A 19 -0.66 3.44 1.58
C VAL A 19 -0.66 3.20 3.10
N GLU A 20 0.18 3.93 3.84
CA GLU A 20 0.22 3.89 5.30
C GLU A 20 -1.13 4.27 5.91
N GLN A 21 -1.72 5.40 5.49
CA GLN A 21 -3.06 5.80 5.95
C GLN A 21 -4.12 4.74 5.66
N LEU A 22 -4.06 4.09 4.50
CA LEU A 22 -4.97 2.99 4.15
C LEU A 22 -4.80 1.82 5.13
N VAL A 23 -3.56 1.40 5.37
CA VAL A 23 -3.26 0.26 6.24
C VAL A 23 -3.66 0.58 7.69
N GLU A 24 -3.30 1.76 8.21
CA GLU A 24 -3.70 2.23 9.54
C GLU A 24 -5.23 2.31 9.69
N SER A 25 -5.93 2.83 8.68
CA SER A 25 -7.39 2.90 8.67
C SER A 25 -8.05 1.52 8.70
N ASN A 26 -7.37 0.48 8.23
CA ASN A 26 -7.87 -0.89 8.24
C ASN A 26 -7.33 -1.71 9.43
N ASP A 27 -6.49 -1.11 10.29
CA ASP A 27 -5.83 -1.77 11.43
C ASP A 27 -5.06 -3.04 11.01
N TRP A 28 -4.45 -3.00 9.82
CA TRP A 28 -3.63 -4.10 9.31
C TRP A 28 -2.19 -3.99 9.83
N PRO A 29 -1.56 -5.12 10.18
CA PRO A 29 -0.15 -5.11 10.54
C PRO A 29 0.69 -4.77 9.30
N PHE A 30 1.60 -3.81 9.46
CA PHE A 30 2.55 -3.39 8.43
C PHE A 30 3.98 -3.29 8.97
N ASP A 31 4.94 -3.49 8.08
CA ASP A 31 6.37 -3.29 8.29
C ASP A 31 6.84 -2.18 7.33
N ARG A 32 7.09 -0.99 7.88
CA ARG A 32 7.66 0.14 7.13
C ARG A 32 9.17 0.12 7.31
N ARG A 33 9.90 -0.09 6.20
CA ARG A 33 11.36 -0.15 6.20
C ARG A 33 11.92 1.15 5.66
N GLY A 34 12.11 2.11 6.56
CA GLY A 34 12.52 3.45 6.21
C GLY A 34 11.40 4.23 5.52
N ASP A 35 11.75 5.23 4.73
CA ASP A 35 10.77 6.07 4.05
C ASP A 35 10.40 5.56 2.66
N ASP A 36 11.16 4.59 2.12
CA ASP A 36 11.04 4.15 0.73
C ASP A 36 10.35 2.80 0.56
N GLU A 37 10.01 2.08 1.63
CA GLU A 37 9.42 0.75 1.52
C GLU A 37 8.36 0.49 2.60
N ILE A 38 7.24 -0.12 2.21
CA ILE A 38 6.19 -0.59 3.13
C ILE A 38 5.65 -1.94 2.69
N ALA A 39 5.55 -2.86 3.64
CA ALA A 39 4.97 -4.18 3.47
C ALA A 39 3.79 -4.36 4.42
N PHE A 40 2.70 -4.97 3.96
CA PHE A 40 1.57 -5.29 4.83
C PHE A 40 0.84 -6.53 4.33
N GLN A 41 0.01 -7.10 5.21
CA GLN A 41 -0.77 -8.29 4.87
C GLN A 41 -2.25 -7.98 4.98
N VAL A 42 -2.99 -8.23 3.91
CA VAL A 42 -4.44 -8.05 3.86
C VAL A 42 -5.10 -9.40 4.09
N PRO A 43 -5.89 -9.57 5.16
CA PRO A 43 -6.65 -10.80 5.39
C PRO A 43 -7.76 -10.91 4.35
N GLY A 44 -7.70 -11.95 3.51
CA GLY A 44 -8.72 -12.24 2.51
C GLY A 44 -9.60 -13.42 2.90
N SER A 45 -10.80 -13.49 2.34
CA SER A 45 -11.72 -14.61 2.62
C SER A 45 -11.24 -15.97 2.08
N TRP A 46 -10.25 -15.98 1.17
CA TRP A 46 -9.76 -17.18 0.48
C TRP A 46 -8.26 -17.42 0.71
N CYS A 47 -7.47 -16.36 0.88
CA CYS A 47 -6.05 -16.40 1.22
C CYS A 47 -5.61 -15.06 1.82
N ASP A 48 -4.48 -15.06 2.51
CA ASP A 48 -3.83 -13.83 2.95
C ASP A 48 -3.02 -13.24 1.79
N TYR A 49 -3.18 -11.94 1.54
CA TYR A 49 -2.45 -11.21 0.50
C TYR A 49 -1.27 -10.49 1.13
N SER A 50 -0.04 -10.88 0.78
CA SER A 50 1.15 -10.12 1.16
C SER A 50 1.42 -9.06 0.10
N ILE A 51 1.29 -7.80 0.48
CA ILE A 51 1.46 -6.66 -0.39
C ILE A 51 2.73 -5.90 0.01
N PHE A 52 3.50 -5.49 -0.99
CA PHE A 52 4.72 -4.72 -0.83
C PHE A 52 4.75 -3.55 -1.81
N PHE A 53 5.12 -2.38 -1.30
CA PHE A 53 5.36 -1.18 -2.07
C PHE A 53 6.76 -0.66 -1.79
N ALA A 54 7.47 -0.28 -2.85
CA ALA A 54 8.74 0.43 -2.75
C ALA A 54 8.70 1.69 -3.61
N TRP A 55 9.01 2.83 -3.03
CA TRP A 55 9.15 4.11 -3.70
C TRP A 55 10.58 4.30 -4.19
N ASN A 56 10.72 4.73 -5.43
CA ASN A 56 11.99 5.12 -6.00
C ASN A 56 11.94 6.62 -6.34
N GLU A 57 12.59 7.44 -5.50
CA GLU A 57 12.66 8.89 -5.69
C GLU A 57 13.37 9.30 -6.98
N GLU A 58 14.43 8.58 -7.37
CA GLU A 58 15.22 8.91 -8.56
C GLU A 58 14.41 8.73 -9.85
N VAL A 59 13.57 7.71 -9.89
CA VAL A 59 12.72 7.38 -11.05
C VAL A 59 11.33 8.01 -10.93
N GLY A 60 10.95 8.48 -9.73
CA GLY A 60 9.61 9.00 -9.43
C GLY A 60 8.53 7.93 -9.60
N ALA A 61 8.84 6.67 -9.25
CA ALA A 61 7.99 5.52 -9.51
C ALA A 61 7.82 4.63 -8.28
N VAL A 62 6.63 4.05 -8.13
CA VAL A 62 6.31 3.06 -7.10
C VAL A 62 6.38 1.66 -7.71
N HIS A 63 7.22 0.79 -7.14
CA HIS A 63 7.19 -0.64 -7.40
C HIS A 63 6.15 -1.29 -6.49
N PHE A 64 5.18 -1.97 -7.09
CA PHE A 64 4.12 -2.69 -6.40
C PHE A 64 4.29 -4.19 -6.60
N SER A 65 4.21 -4.96 -5.52
CA SER A 65 4.27 -6.42 -5.54
C SER A 65 3.17 -7.01 -4.66
N CYS A 66 2.51 -8.05 -5.16
CA CYS A 66 1.46 -8.75 -4.44
C CYS A 66 1.71 -10.25 -4.56
N ALA A 67 1.88 -10.91 -3.41
CA ALA A 67 2.00 -12.35 -3.30
C ALA A 67 0.72 -12.94 -2.71
N PHE A 68 0.30 -14.07 -3.27
CA PHE A 68 -0.92 -14.79 -2.88
C PHE A 68 -0.51 -16.09 -2.20
N ASP A 69 -0.76 -16.24 -0.89
CA ASP A 69 -0.55 -17.53 -0.21
C ASP A 69 -1.83 -18.37 -0.30
N MET A 70 -2.07 -18.97 -1.47
CA MET A 70 -3.20 -19.88 -1.66
C MET A 70 -2.80 -21.28 -1.20
N ARG A 71 -3.28 -21.69 -0.02
CA ARG A 71 -3.20 -23.09 0.41
C ARG A 71 -4.20 -23.91 -0.42
N VAL A 72 -3.68 -24.74 -1.32
CA VAL A 72 -4.44 -25.78 -2.05
C VAL A 72 -4.76 -26.96 -1.14
#